data_AF-A0A9W4X600-F1
#
_entry.id   AF-A0A9W4X600-F1
#
_cell.length_a   1.000
_cell.length_b   1.000
_cell.length_c   1.000
_cell.angle_alpha   90.00
_cell.angle_beta   90.00
_cell.angle_gamma   90.00
#
_symmetry.space_group_name_H-M   'P 1'
#
loop_
_entity.id
_entity.type
_entity.pdbx_description
1 polymer ?
#
loop_
_entity_poly.entity_id
_entity_poly.type
_entity_poly.pdbx_seq_one_letter_code
_entity_poly.pdbx_strand_id
1 'polypeptide(L)'
;SSFKYEIVSHDLYREADALERFVIKIEEVLLTIQKELSASAEIIMAPGDLKAYNEATKCWICKKAFLKPSSEALQKFKESKHRLLEVIEWEASMGEDHPGKKKIQKEY
;
A
#
# COMPACT_ATOMS: atom_id res chain seq x y z
N SER A 1 20.93 12.63 44.14
CA SER A 1 20.21 13.77 43.55
C SER A 1 19.01 13.27 42.77
N SER A 2 17.80 13.70 43.13
CA SER A 2 16.57 13.45 42.37
C SER A 2 16.40 14.58 41.35
N PHE A 3 16.18 14.23 40.07
CA PHE A 3 15.82 15.22 39.06
C PHE A 3 14.40 15.70 39.34
N LYS A 4 14.28 16.95 39.83
CA LYS A 4 13.01 17.68 39.91
C LYS A 4 12.70 18.20 38.51
N TYR A 5 11.94 17.44 37.73
CA TYR A 5 11.29 18.01 36.55
C TYR A 5 9.95 18.59 37.00
N GLU A 6 9.77 19.88 36.73
CA GLU A 6 8.48 20.56 36.87
C GLU A 6 7.62 20.10 35.68
N ILE A 7 6.56 19.34 35.96
CA ILE A 7 5.57 18.98 34.94
C ILE A 7 4.78 20.25 34.65
N VAL A 8 5.26 21.04 33.70
CA VAL A 8 4.51 22.16 33.13
C VAL A 8 3.39 21.54 32.30
N SER A 9 2.19 21.49 32.87
CA SER A 9 0.97 21.13 32.12
C SER A 9 0.79 22.16 31.02
N HIS A 10 1.07 21.76 29.77
CA HIS A 10 0.74 22.58 28.62
C HIS A 10 -0.79 22.62 28.48
N ASP A 11 -1.41 23.67 28.99
CA ASP A 11 -2.82 24.04 28.73
C ASP A 11 -3.12 24.24 27.22
N LEU A 12 -2.12 24.13 26.34
CA LEU A 12 -2.26 24.14 24.87
C LEU A 12 -3.15 23.03 24.31
N TYR A 13 -3.47 22.00 25.11
CA TYR A 13 -4.40 20.92 24.75
C TYR A 13 -5.73 20.97 25.51
N ARG A 14 -6.02 22.07 26.22
CA ARG A 14 -7.21 22.22 27.08
C ARG A 14 -8.45 22.69 26.32
N GLU A 15 -8.31 23.14 25.08
CA GLU A 15 -9.43 23.50 24.22
C GLU A 15 -10.14 22.23 23.72
N ALA A 16 -11.48 22.24 23.71
CA ALA A 16 -12.30 21.07 23.38
C ALA A 16 -12.06 20.55 21.95
N ASP A 17 -11.50 21.38 21.07
CA ASP A 17 -11.19 21.10 19.67
C ASP A 17 -9.70 20.82 19.41
N ALA A 18 -8.86 20.73 20.46
CA ALA A 18 -7.43 20.48 20.29
C ALA A 18 -7.13 19.15 19.56
N LEU A 19 -7.95 18.13 19.81
CA LEU A 19 -7.87 16.85 19.11
C LEU A 19 -8.26 17.00 17.64
N GLU A 20 -9.33 17.74 17.35
CA GLU A 20 -9.82 17.98 15.99
C GLU A 20 -8.77 18.73 15.17
N ARG A 21 -8.19 19.80 15.72
CA ARG A 21 -7.10 20.55 15.06
C ARG A 21 -5.84 19.71 14.83
N PHE A 22 -5.53 18.79 15.75
CA PHE A 22 -4.41 17.87 15.58
C PHE A 22 -4.67 16.86 14.45
N VAL A 23 -5.88 16.31 14.38
CA VAL A 23 -6.29 15.40 13.29
C VAL A 23 -6.25 16.11 11.94
N ILE A 24 -6.83 17.31 11.83
CA ILE A 24 -6.81 18.13 10.60
C ILE A 24 -5.38 18.34 10.12
N LYS A 25 -4.47 18.71 11.04
CA LYS A 25 -3.07 18.96 10.68
C LYS A 25 -2.33 17.70 10.23
N ILE A 26 -2.68 16.53 10.78
CA ILE A 26 -2.16 15.24 10.30
C ILE A 26 -2.66 14.97 8.88
N GLU A 27 -3.96 15.17 8.61
CA GLU A 27 -4.56 14.94 7.30
C GLU A 27 -3.95 15.83 6.22
N GLU A 28 -3.74 17.12 6.51
CA GLU A 28 -3.07 18.07 5.61
C GLU A 28 -1.62 17.65 5.28
N VAL A 29 -0.87 17.20 6.29
CA VAL A 29 0.51 16.72 6.10
C VAL A 29 0.52 15.43 5.28
N LEU A 30 -0.38 14.49 5.55
CA LEU A 30 -0.49 13.24 4.78
C LEU A 30 -0.83 13.51 3.31
N LEU A 31 -1.77 14.42 3.04
CA LEU A 31 -2.12 14.87 1.69
C LEU A 31 -0.91 15.46 0.96
N THR A 32 -0.12 16.27 1.66
CA THR A 32 1.08 16.89 1.09
C THR A 32 2.13 15.83 0.74
N ILE A 33 2.43 14.90 1.66
CA ILE A 33 3.37 13.79 1.42
C ILE A 33 2.91 12.93 0.24
N GLN A 34 1.62 12.57 0.20
CA GLN A 34 1.08 11.76 -0.89
C GLN A 34 1.24 12.46 -2.25
N LYS A 35 0.99 13.77 -2.30
CA LYS A 35 1.15 14.56 -3.52
C LYS A 35 2.60 14.61 -3.99
N GLU A 36 3.54 14.84 -3.09
CA GLU A 36 4.98 14.86 -3.41
C GLU A 36 5.47 13.50 -3.92
N LEU A 37 5.08 12.42 -3.24
CA LEU A 37 5.44 11.05 -3.66
C LEU A 37 4.80 10.70 -5.01
N SER A 38 3.57 11.12 -5.26
CA SER A 38 2.89 10.87 -6.54
C SER A 38 3.58 11.62 -7.68
N ALA A 39 3.94 12.89 -7.47
CA ALA A 39 4.69 13.68 -8.45
C ALA A 39 6.06 13.06 -8.74
N SER A 40 6.77 12.61 -7.71
CA SER A 40 8.05 11.92 -7.89
C SER A 40 7.89 10.60 -8.64
N ALA A 41 6.84 9.83 -8.36
CA ALA A 41 6.55 8.59 -9.06
C ALA A 41 6.19 8.83 -10.53
N GLU A 42 5.45 9.90 -10.84
CA GLU A 42 5.10 10.29 -12.21
C GLU A 42 6.33 10.74 -13.01
N ILE A 43 7.24 11.51 -12.39
CA ILE A 43 8.52 11.90 -12.99
C ILE A 43 9.41 10.67 -13.26
N ILE A 44 9.44 9.71 -12.32
CA ILE A 44 10.20 8.46 -12.47
C ILE A 44 9.57 7.53 -13.51
N MET A 45 8.25 7.58 -13.68
CA MET A 45 7.48 6.73 -14.60
C MET A 45 6.97 7.51 -15.81
N ALA A 46 7.78 8.41 -16.39
CA ALA A 46 7.44 8.98 -17.68
C ALA A 46 7.07 7.84 -18.66
N PRO A 47 6.04 7.99 -19.52
CA PRO A 47 5.58 6.89 -20.39
C PRO A 47 6.69 6.28 -21.26
N GLY A 48 7.71 7.08 -21.60
CA GLY A 48 8.92 6.63 -22.28
C GLY A 48 9.83 5.75 -21.41
N ASP A 49 9.95 6.04 -20.12
CA ASP A 49 10.77 5.28 -19.18
C ASP A 49 10.12 3.96 -18.78
N LEU A 50 8.79 3.91 -18.65
CA LEU A 50 8.07 2.65 -18.44
C LEU A 50 8.20 1.74 -19.66
N LYS A 51 8.10 2.29 -20.88
CA LYS A 51 8.33 1.55 -22.12
C LYS A 51 9.78 1.06 -22.22
N ALA A 52 10.75 1.94 -21.95
CA ALA A 52 12.17 1.59 -21.94
C ALA A 52 12.51 0.54 -20.87
N TYR A 53 11.85 0.58 -19.71
CA TYR A 53 11.98 -0.42 -18.65
C TYR A 53 11.41 -1.78 -19.09
N ASN A 54 10.22 -1.80 -19.71
CA ASN A 54 9.62 -3.03 -20.22
C ASN A 54 10.42 -3.65 -21.38
N GLU A 55 11.09 -2.82 -22.17
CA GLU A 55 11.99 -3.23 -23.25
C GLU A 55 13.43 -3.49 -22.77
N ALA A 56 13.75 -3.16 -21.52
CA ALA A 56 15.09 -3.31 -20.97
C ALA A 56 15.45 -4.79 -20.89
N THR A 57 16.49 -5.17 -21.64
CA THR A 57 17.06 -6.52 -21.59
C THR A 57 18.17 -6.66 -20.55
N LYS A 58 18.56 -5.55 -19.91
CA LYS A 58 19.68 -5.46 -18.97
C LYS A 58 19.32 -4.61 -17.75
N CYS A 59 19.86 -4.97 -16.59
CA CYS A 59 19.78 -4.20 -15.36
C CYS A 59 20.54 -2.87 -15.52
N TRP A 60 19.91 -1.75 -15.19
CA TRP A 60 20.53 -0.43 -15.30
C TRP A 60 21.68 -0.21 -14.30
N ILE A 61 21.64 -0.89 -13.14
CA ILE A 61 22.65 -0.83 -12.07
C ILE A 61 23.87 -1.69 -12.42
N CYS A 62 23.68 -3.00 -12.62
CA CYS A 62 24.80 -3.93 -12.79
C CYS A 62 25.12 -4.27 -14.25
N LYS A 63 24.38 -3.72 -15.22
CA LYS A 63 24.51 -3.93 -16.67
C LYS A 63 24.39 -5.39 -17.15
N LYS A 64 24.08 -6.34 -16.25
CA LYS A 64 23.83 -7.75 -16.56
C LYS A 64 22.48 -7.92 -17.25
N ALA A 65 22.40 -8.90 -18.16
CA ALA A 65 21.14 -9.25 -18.78
C ALA A 65 20.14 -9.77 -17.74
N PHE A 66 18.86 -9.42 -17.89
CA PHE A 66 17.81 -10.07 -17.13
C PHE A 66 17.76 -11.54 -17.53
N LEU A 67 17.59 -12.41 -16.55
CA LEU A 67 17.37 -13.83 -16.80
C LEU A 67 16.05 -13.96 -17.56
N LYS A 68 16.11 -14.40 -18.82
CA LYS A 68 14.91 -14.82 -19.53
C LYS A 68 14.36 -16.05 -18.81
N PRO A 69 13.09 -16.04 -18.38
CA PRO A 69 12.46 -17.24 -17.87
C PRO A 69 12.56 -18.35 -18.92
N SER A 70 12.80 -19.59 -18.50
CA SER A 70 12.67 -20.72 -19.40
C SER A 70 11.23 -20.81 -19.91
N SER A 71 11.02 -21.45 -21.07
CA SER A 71 9.69 -21.71 -21.60
C SER A 71 8.81 -22.42 -20.58
N GLU A 72 9.38 -23.36 -19.83
CA GLU A 72 8.72 -24.09 -18.75
C GLU A 72 8.30 -23.17 -17.58
N ALA A 73 9.17 -22.26 -17.14
CA ALA A 73 8.84 -21.32 -16.08
C ALA A 73 7.73 -20.35 -16.50
N LEU A 74 7.75 -19.89 -17.75
CA LEU A 74 6.72 -19.01 -18.30
C LEU A 74 5.37 -19.73 -18.42
N GLN A 75 5.38 -21.02 -18.81
CA GLN A 75 4.20 -21.87 -18.88
C GLN A 75 3.56 -22.05 -17.49
N LYS A 76 4.35 -22.45 -16.49
CA LYS A 76 3.87 -22.63 -15.10
C LYS A 76 3.31 -21.34 -14.50
N PHE A 77 3.91 -20.19 -14.83
CA PHE A 77 3.41 -18.90 -14.38
C PHE A 77 2.04 -18.57 -14.99
N LYS A 78 1.85 -18.81 -16.30
CA LYS A 78 0.55 -18.61 -16.96
C LYS A 78 -0.54 -19.51 -16.37
N GLU A 79 -0.23 -20.78 -16.14
CA GLU A 79 -1.14 -21.74 -15.51
C GLU A 79 -1.50 -21.31 -14.08
N SER A 80 -0.52 -20.86 -13.30
CA SER A 80 -0.74 -20.38 -11.93
C SER A 80 -1.61 -19.11 -11.92
N LYS A 81 -1.37 -18.18 -12.83
CA LYS A 81 -2.20 -16.98 -13.00
C LYS A 81 -3.64 -17.34 -13.34
N HIS A 82 -3.85 -18.31 -14.22
CA HIS A 82 -5.19 -18.75 -14.59
C HIS A 82 -5.93 -19.36 -13.40
N ARG A 83 -5.29 -20.28 -12.67
CA ARG A 83 -5.85 -20.87 -11.44
C ARG A 83 -6.19 -19.83 -10.38
N LEU A 84 -5.35 -18.80 -10.21
CA LEU A 84 -5.64 -17.72 -9.27
C LEU A 84 -6.90 -16.93 -9.67
N LEU A 85 -7.09 -16.66 -10.96
CA LEU A 85 -8.29 -15.98 -11.44
C LEU A 85 -9.55 -16.82 -11.22
N GLU A 86 -9.49 -18.14 -11.44
CA GLU A 86 -10.59 -19.05 -11.13
C GLU A 86 -10.96 -19.03 -9.63
N VAL A 87 -9.96 -18.98 -8.75
CA VAL A 87 -10.19 -18.89 -7.30
C VAL A 87 -10.84 -17.56 -6.93
N ILE A 88 -10.35 -16.44 -7.48
CA ILE A 88 -10.93 -15.11 -7.23
C ILE A 88 -12.39 -15.04 -7.72
N GLU A 89 -12.68 -15.60 -8.90
CA GLU A 89 -14.03 -15.66 -9.46
C GLU A 89 -14.95 -16.55 -8.60
N TRP A 90 -14.45 -17.70 -8.15
CA TRP A 90 -15.17 -18.60 -7.26
C TRP A 90 -15.46 -17.94 -5.90
N GLU A 91 -14.48 -17.28 -5.28
CA GLU A 91 -14.67 -16.51 -4.04
C GLU A 91 -15.69 -15.38 -4.20
N ALA A 92 -15.68 -14.67 -5.34
CA ALA A 92 -16.65 -13.63 -5.64
C ALA A 92 -18.07 -14.21 -5.78
N SER A 93 -18.23 -15.36 -6.44
CA SER A 93 -19.52 -16.05 -6.59
C SER A 93 -20.07 -16.59 -5.26
N MET A 94 -19.20 -17.05 -4.36
CA MET A 94 -19.57 -17.56 -3.03
C MET A 94 -19.99 -16.42 -2.06
N GLY A 95 -19.66 -15.17 -2.37
CA GLY A 95 -20.05 -14.00 -1.59
C GLY A 95 -21.56 -13.71 -1.62
N GLU A 96 -22.28 -14.12 -2.67
CA GLU A 96 -23.72 -13.86 -2.82
C GLU A 96 -24.62 -14.98 -2.26
N ASP A 97 -24.11 -16.22 -2.13
CA ASP A 97 -24.94 -17.42 -1.83
C ASP A 97 -24.77 -18.01 -0.40
N HIS A 98 -24.22 -17.27 0.56
CA HIS A 98 -24.04 -17.78 1.93
C HIS A 98 -25.08 -17.26 2.95
N PRO A 99 -26.05 -18.09 3.39
CA PRO A 99 -26.93 -17.79 4.53
C PRO A 99 -26.25 -17.97 5.91
N GLY A 100 -24.91 -17.96 5.95
CA GLY A 100 -24.08 -18.37 7.09
C GLY A 100 -23.48 -17.27 7.94
N LYS A 101 -23.77 -15.98 7.72
CA LYS A 101 -23.37 -14.91 8.68
C LYS A 101 -24.39 -14.78 9.81
N LYS A 102 -24.59 -15.86 10.58
CA LYS A 102 -25.23 -15.80 11.90
C LYS A 102 -24.17 -16.01 12.99
N LYS A 103 -24.06 -14.99 13.84
CA LYS A 103 -23.49 -14.98 15.20
C LYS A 103 -21.97 -15.09 15.34
N ILE A 104 -21.28 -13.94 15.32
CA ILE A 104 -20.33 -13.58 16.40
C ILE A 104 -20.47 -12.07 16.67
N GLN A 105 -21.59 -11.66 17.28
CA GLN A 105 -21.56 -10.60 18.29
C GLN A 105 -21.59 -11.35 19.62
N LYS A 106 -20.42 -11.62 20.18
CA LYS A 106 -20.31 -11.92 21.60
C LYS A 106 -20.09 -10.58 22.30
N GLU A 107 -21.20 -10.11 22.83
CA GLU A 107 -21.32 -9.39 24.11
C GLU A 107 -20.03 -9.43 24.94
N TYR A 108 -19.42 -8.27 25.12
CA TYR A 108 -18.84 -7.75 26.37
C TYR A 108 -18.89 -6.22 26.32
#